data_AF-A0A2W1JVS0-F1
#
_entry.id   AF-A0A2W1JVS0-F1
#
_cell.length_a   1.000
_cell.length_b   1.000
_cell.length_c   1.000
_cell.angle_alpha   90.00
_cell.angle_beta   90.00
_cell.angle_gamma   90.00
#
_symmetry.space_group_name_H-M   'P 1'
#
loop_
_entity.id
_entity.type
_entity.pdbx_description
1 polymer ?
#
loop_
_entity_poly.entity_id
_entity_poly.type
_entity_poly.pdbx_seq_one_letter_code
_entity_poly.pdbx_strand_id
1 'polypeptide(L)'
;MRFFISFLLTVCFLFSCTNASEEDLINIENPEVITYVEHIKPIIDNNCIICHGNPPASGASISLTTYDEVVSAINSNELIDRISRQPGEAGAMPLGGPRLPQHLIDLMIQWEEEGFVNE
;
A
#
# COMPACT_ATOMS: atom_id res chain seq x y z
N MET A 1 -61.48 18.06 -19.05
CA MET A 1 -61.79 18.85 -17.84
C MET A 1 -60.67 18.60 -16.87
N ARG A 2 -59.68 19.50 -16.86
CA ARG A 2 -59.47 20.47 -15.78
C ARG A 2 -58.94 19.80 -14.52
N PHE A 3 -57.88 20.23 -13.86
CA PHE A 3 -57.01 21.41 -13.93
C PHE A 3 -55.75 20.89 -13.17
N PHE A 4 -54.54 21.08 -13.68
CA PHE A 4 -53.70 22.23 -13.35
C PHE A 4 -53.34 22.35 -11.86
N ILE A 5 -52.06 22.71 -11.63
CA ILE A 5 -51.44 23.17 -10.38
C ILE A 5 -50.79 22.01 -9.63
N SER A 6 -49.50 21.98 -9.32
CA SER A 6 -48.39 22.92 -9.43
C SER A 6 -47.23 22.12 -8.83
N PHE A 7 -46.16 21.87 -9.59
CA PHE A 7 -44.90 22.59 -9.36
C PHE A 7 -44.53 22.58 -7.89
N LEU A 8 -43.59 21.71 -7.50
CA LEU A 8 -42.45 22.10 -6.70
C LEU A 8 -41.44 20.95 -6.59
N LEU A 9 -40.18 21.22 -6.98
CA LEU A 9 -38.96 20.70 -6.37
C LEU A 9 -38.72 19.16 -6.44
N THR A 10 -37.67 18.61 -7.04
CA THR A 10 -36.28 19.09 -7.08
C THR A 10 -35.50 18.20 -8.06
N VAL A 11 -34.87 18.83 -9.05
CA VAL A 11 -33.68 18.35 -9.75
C VAL A 11 -32.53 18.22 -8.74
N CYS A 12 -31.60 17.27 -8.95
CA CYS A 12 -30.46 16.85 -8.10
C CYS A 12 -30.85 15.63 -7.25
N PHE A 13 -30.31 14.44 -7.50
CA PHE A 13 -28.88 14.12 -7.44
C PHE A 13 -28.44 13.23 -8.63
N LEU A 14 -28.05 13.87 -9.73
CA LEU A 14 -26.97 13.32 -10.54
C LEU A 14 -25.67 13.62 -9.78
N PHE A 15 -24.83 12.60 -9.65
CA PHE A 15 -23.38 12.71 -9.42
C PHE A 15 -22.89 13.79 -8.46
N SER A 16 -22.67 13.39 -7.21
CA SER A 16 -21.34 13.49 -6.62
C SER A 16 -21.38 12.70 -5.32
N CYS A 17 -20.78 11.51 -5.34
CA CYS A 17 -20.00 11.15 -4.17
C CYS A 17 -19.02 12.31 -4.00
N THR A 18 -19.13 13.04 -2.89
CA THR A 18 -18.06 13.96 -2.51
C THR A 18 -16.77 13.15 -2.54
N ASN A 19 -15.81 13.64 -3.33
CA ASN A 19 -14.47 13.09 -3.30
C ASN A 19 -13.95 13.22 -1.86
N ALA A 20 -13.09 12.26 -1.52
CA ALA A 20 -12.46 12.10 -0.23
C ALA A 20 -11.99 13.46 0.30
N SER A 21 -12.19 13.69 1.61
CA SER A 21 -11.64 14.85 2.29
C SER A 21 -10.12 14.84 2.10
N GLU A 22 -9.58 15.77 1.31
CA GLU A 22 -8.14 15.97 1.09
C GLU A 22 -7.60 17.07 2.00
N GLU A 23 -8.35 17.50 3.01
CA GLU A 23 -8.06 18.76 3.70
C GLU A 23 -7.23 18.65 4.99
N ASP A 24 -6.72 17.48 5.41
CA ASP A 24 -6.17 17.40 6.78
C ASP A 24 -5.03 16.39 7.09
N LEU A 25 -4.14 16.04 6.16
CA LEU A 25 -2.99 15.19 6.52
C LEU A 25 -1.66 15.67 5.93
N ILE A 26 -1.14 16.78 6.49
CA ILE A 26 0.29 17.14 6.56
C ILE A 26 0.95 17.34 5.19
N ASN A 27 1.76 18.38 5.03
CA ASN A 27 2.75 18.40 3.95
C ASN A 27 3.75 17.27 4.23
N ILE A 28 3.39 16.03 3.87
CA ILE A 28 4.35 14.95 3.71
C ILE A 28 5.12 15.38 2.47
N GLU A 29 6.31 15.95 2.68
CA GLU A 29 7.33 15.94 1.63
C GLU A 29 7.39 14.50 1.17
N ASN A 30 6.83 14.21 0.00
CA ASN A 30 7.16 12.97 -0.67
C ASN A 30 8.68 13.05 -0.86
N PRO A 31 9.47 12.17 -0.23
CA PRO A 31 10.90 12.27 -0.34
C PRO A 31 11.25 12.22 -1.82
N GLU A 32 12.12 13.13 -2.28
CA GLU A 32 12.53 13.16 -3.68
C GLU A 32 13.29 11.88 -4.06
N VAL A 33 13.90 11.21 -3.06
CA VAL A 33 14.58 9.91 -3.19
C VAL A 33 14.20 9.03 -2.01
N ILE A 34 13.79 7.80 -2.31
CA ILE A 34 13.51 6.75 -1.34
C ILE A 34 14.77 5.93 -1.12
N THR A 35 15.18 5.80 0.14
CA THR A 35 16.36 5.02 0.53
C THR A 35 15.98 3.79 1.34
N TYR A 36 16.76 2.72 1.24
CA TYR A 36 16.52 1.52 2.02
C TYR A 36 16.55 1.81 3.53
N VAL A 37 17.59 2.50 3.99
CA VAL A 37 17.84 2.70 5.42
C VAL A 37 16.75 3.55 6.07
N GLU A 38 16.35 4.66 5.44
CA GLU A 38 15.43 5.61 6.06
C GLU A 38 13.96 5.24 5.85
N HIS A 39 13.62 4.63 4.71
CA HIS A 39 12.23 4.45 4.30
C HIS A 39 11.79 2.99 4.28
N ILE A 40 12.55 2.11 3.63
CA ILE A 40 12.10 0.72 3.38
C ILE A 40 12.36 -0.19 4.57
N LYS A 41 13.52 -0.09 5.21
CA LYS A 41 13.88 -0.93 6.36
C LYS A 41 12.88 -0.82 7.50
N PRO A 42 12.39 0.37 7.91
CA PRO A 42 11.33 0.48 8.91
C PRO A 42 10.03 -0.23 8.49
N ILE A 43 9.67 -0.23 7.21
CA ILE A 43 8.49 -0.95 6.72
C ILE A 43 8.68 -2.46 6.89
N ILE A 44 9.83 -2.97 6.47
CA ILE A 44 10.17 -4.40 6.57
C ILE A 44 10.23 -4.85 8.03
N ASP A 45 10.95 -4.11 8.88
CA ASP A 45 11.14 -4.44 10.30
C ASP A 45 9.81 -4.51 11.06
N ASN A 46 8.90 -3.59 10.80
CA ASN A 46 7.64 -3.49 11.52
C ASN A 46 6.55 -4.42 11.00
N ASN A 47 6.58 -4.80 9.71
CA ASN A 47 5.45 -5.48 9.07
C ASN A 47 5.78 -6.88 8.55
N CYS A 48 7.06 -7.22 8.36
CA CYS A 48 7.45 -8.43 7.63
C CYS A 48 8.26 -9.42 8.50
N ILE A 49 9.19 -8.93 9.33
CA ILE A 49 10.21 -9.75 10.00
C ILE A 49 9.64 -10.80 10.96
N ILE A 50 8.43 -10.59 11.50
CA ILE A 50 7.82 -11.58 12.41
C ILE A 50 7.65 -12.97 11.77
N CYS A 51 7.43 -13.01 10.45
CA CYS A 51 7.41 -14.24 9.66
C CYS A 51 8.68 -14.38 8.81
N HIS A 52 9.17 -13.29 8.24
CA HIS A 52 10.32 -13.26 7.32
C HIS A 52 11.64 -12.95 8.03
N GLY A 53 11.83 -13.46 9.25
CA GLY A 53 13.09 -13.36 9.99
C GLY A 53 14.16 -14.34 9.47
N ASN A 54 15.24 -14.49 10.25
CA ASN A 54 16.29 -15.45 9.98
C ASN A 54 16.54 -16.36 11.21
N PRO A 55 16.14 -17.64 11.18
CA PRO A 55 15.45 -18.32 10.08
C PRO A 55 13.99 -17.84 9.91
N PRO A 56 13.40 -17.99 8.71
CA PRO A 56 11.98 -17.71 8.49
C PRO A 56 11.08 -18.57 9.38
N ALA A 57 9.91 -18.03 9.71
CA ALA A 57 8.93 -18.65 10.60
C ALA A 57 7.50 -18.53 10.04
N SER A 58 6.55 -19.17 10.71
CA SER A 58 5.11 -19.03 10.41
C SER A 58 4.72 -19.32 8.95
N GLY A 59 5.46 -20.23 8.28
CA GLY A 59 5.20 -20.63 6.90
C GLY A 59 5.87 -19.77 5.83
N ALA A 60 6.65 -18.75 6.20
CA ALA A 60 7.51 -18.05 5.26
C ALA A 60 8.66 -18.95 4.79
N SER A 61 8.99 -18.88 3.50
CA SER A 61 10.09 -19.64 2.89
C SER A 61 11.36 -18.82 2.66
N ILE A 62 11.30 -17.50 2.88
CA ILE A 62 12.40 -16.55 2.65
C ILE A 62 12.57 -15.64 3.85
N SER A 63 13.81 -15.20 4.06
CA SER A 63 14.18 -14.13 4.99
C SER A 63 14.11 -12.78 4.27
N LEU A 64 13.81 -11.72 5.01
CA LEU A 64 13.81 -10.32 4.56
C LEU A 64 14.63 -9.43 5.51
N THR A 65 15.58 -10.01 6.24
CA THR A 65 16.34 -9.31 7.30
C THR A 65 17.43 -8.37 6.78
N THR A 66 17.81 -8.49 5.52
CA THR A 66 18.90 -7.73 4.89
C THR A 66 18.43 -6.99 3.64
N TYR A 67 19.17 -5.95 3.24
CA TYR A 67 18.95 -5.22 1.99
C TYR A 67 18.87 -6.16 0.78
N ASP A 68 19.87 -7.04 0.61
CA ASP A 68 19.96 -7.92 -0.56
C ASP A 68 18.80 -8.92 -0.62
N GLU A 69 18.33 -9.41 0.53
CA GLU A 69 17.16 -10.29 0.61
C GLU A 69 15.88 -9.57 0.18
N VAL A 70 15.69 -8.31 0.60
CA VAL A 70 14.54 -7.49 0.21
C VAL A 70 14.59 -7.17 -1.28
N VAL A 71 15.74 -6.72 -1.79
CA VAL A 71 15.96 -6.45 -3.22
C VAL A 71 15.74 -7.71 -4.06
N SER A 72 16.21 -8.87 -3.61
CA SER A 72 16.00 -10.13 -4.32
C SER A 72 14.52 -10.53 -4.36
N ALA A 73 13.76 -10.27 -3.30
CA ALA A 73 12.34 -10.59 -3.22
C ALA A 73 11.47 -9.65 -4.07
N ILE A 74 11.89 -8.40 -4.24
CA ILE A 74 11.25 -7.45 -5.17
C ILE A 74 11.59 -7.83 -6.61
N ASN A 75 12.86 -8.06 -6.95
CA ASN A 75 13.28 -8.43 -8.31
C ASN A 75 12.69 -9.75 -8.82
N SER A 76 12.37 -10.70 -7.92
CA SER A 76 11.64 -11.91 -8.29
C SER A 76 10.14 -11.66 -8.56
N ASN A 77 9.70 -10.40 -8.44
CA ASN A 77 8.33 -9.92 -8.57
C ASN A 77 7.34 -10.61 -7.63
N GLU A 78 7.82 -11.11 -6.49
CA GLU A 78 6.97 -11.77 -5.51
C GLU A 78 6.58 -10.85 -4.36
N LEU A 79 7.45 -9.94 -3.91
CA LEU A 79 7.16 -9.12 -2.75
C LEU A 79 6.05 -8.11 -3.03
N ILE A 80 6.22 -7.24 -4.03
CA ILE A 80 5.26 -6.15 -4.35
C ILE A 80 3.90 -6.73 -4.77
N ASP A 81 3.88 -7.79 -5.59
CA ASP A 81 2.64 -8.48 -5.97
C ASP A 81 1.88 -8.98 -4.72
N ARG A 82 2.55 -9.71 -3.82
CA ARG A 82 1.88 -10.33 -2.66
C ARG A 82 1.32 -9.31 -1.67
N ILE A 83 2.02 -8.21 -1.41
CA ILE A 83 1.54 -7.16 -0.50
C ILE A 83 0.45 -6.28 -1.13
N SER A 84 0.38 -6.25 -2.48
CA SER A 84 -0.61 -5.47 -3.21
C SER A 84 -1.98 -6.15 -3.29
N ARG A 85 -2.02 -7.49 -3.17
CA ARG A 85 -3.24 -8.31 -3.16
C ARG A 85 -4.23 -7.91 -2.06
N GLN A 86 -5.51 -8.15 -2.31
CA GLN A 86 -6.55 -7.87 -1.32
C GLN A 86 -6.56 -8.93 -0.21
N PRO A 87 -6.96 -8.56 1.03
CA PRO A 87 -7.10 -9.55 2.11
C PRO A 87 -8.00 -10.72 1.71
N GLY A 88 -7.49 -11.95 1.90
CA GLY A 88 -8.20 -13.18 1.56
C GLY A 88 -7.95 -13.71 0.15
N GLU A 89 -7.27 -12.95 -0.71
CA GLU A 89 -6.77 -13.49 -1.98
C GLU A 89 -5.64 -14.49 -1.74
N ALA A 90 -5.55 -15.49 -2.61
CA ALA A 90 -4.49 -16.49 -2.54
C ALA A 90 -3.12 -15.80 -2.58
N GLY A 91 -2.24 -16.10 -1.63
CA GLY A 91 -0.90 -15.52 -1.57
C GLY A 91 -0.81 -14.07 -1.09
N ALA A 92 -1.92 -13.45 -0.67
CA ALA A 92 -1.91 -12.12 -0.06
C ALA A 92 -1.09 -12.11 1.22
N MET A 93 -0.28 -11.06 1.40
CA MET A 93 0.56 -10.83 2.57
C MET A 93 0.22 -9.49 3.24
N PRO A 94 0.27 -9.41 4.59
CA PRO A 94 0.55 -10.49 5.54
C PRO A 94 -0.56 -11.56 5.60
N LEU A 95 -0.16 -12.84 5.71
CA LEU A 95 -1.11 -13.95 5.70
C LEU A 95 -2.08 -13.90 6.89
N GLY A 96 -3.38 -13.76 6.60
CA GLY A 96 -4.42 -13.65 7.64
C GLY A 96 -4.40 -12.33 8.43
N GLY A 97 -3.53 -11.39 8.05
CA GLY A 97 -3.42 -10.06 8.65
C GLY A 97 -4.08 -8.98 7.79
N PRO A 98 -4.15 -7.74 8.30
CA PRO A 98 -4.56 -6.60 7.49
C PRO A 98 -3.52 -6.33 6.40
N ARG A 99 -3.99 -5.95 5.21
CA ARG A 99 -3.13 -5.46 4.13
C ARG A 99 -2.38 -4.20 4.58
N LEU A 100 -1.17 -4.01 4.07
CA LEU A 100 -0.42 -2.77 4.28
C LEU A 100 -1.21 -1.56 3.75
N PRO A 101 -1.12 -0.40 4.44
CA PRO A 101 -1.57 0.88 3.89
C PRO A 101 -0.94 1.14 2.51
N GLN A 102 -1.73 1.71 1.60
CA GLN A 102 -1.30 1.89 0.21
C GLN A 102 -0.01 2.72 0.10
N HIS A 103 0.10 3.82 0.84
CA HIS A 103 1.30 4.67 0.80
C HIS A 103 2.61 3.93 1.15
N LEU A 104 2.58 2.88 1.98
CA LEU A 104 3.79 2.09 2.27
C LEU A 104 4.18 1.19 1.11
N ILE A 105 3.18 0.69 0.38
CA ILE A 105 3.39 -0.08 -0.86
C ILE A 105 3.96 0.84 -1.94
N ASP A 106 3.42 2.06 -2.04
CA ASP A 106 3.88 3.06 -3.01
C ASP A 106 5.34 3.45 -2.77
N LEU A 107 5.79 3.57 -1.51
CA LEU A 107 7.21 3.79 -1.19
C LEU A 107 8.11 2.65 -1.69
N MET A 108 7.67 1.38 -1.56
CA MET A 108 8.44 0.24 -2.07
C MET A 108 8.48 0.19 -3.60
N ILE A 109 7.41 0.59 -4.27
CA ILE A 109 7.35 0.71 -5.74
C ILE A 109 8.28 1.83 -6.21
N GLN A 110 8.19 3.02 -5.60
CA GLN A 110 9.05 4.14 -5.95
C GLN A 110 10.54 3.78 -5.74
N TRP A 111 10.87 3.09 -4.64
CA TRP A 111 12.23 2.62 -4.39
C TRP A 111 12.74 1.62 -5.43
N GLU A 112 11.88 0.74 -5.93
CA GLU A 112 12.21 -0.16 -7.06
C GLU A 112 12.48 0.66 -8.34
N GLU A 113 11.61 1.63 -8.66
CA GLU A 113 11.74 2.49 -9.83
C GLU A 113 13.01 3.36 -9.80
N GLU A 114 13.45 3.77 -8.60
CA GLU A 114 14.69 4.51 -8.37
C GLU A 114 15.95 3.63 -8.38
N GLY A 115 15.81 2.31 -8.52
CA GLY A 115 16.93 1.38 -8.65
C GLY A 115 17.54 0.95 -7.32
N PHE A 116 16.73 0.83 -6.27
CA PHE A 116 17.11 0.33 -4.95
C PHE A 116 18.20 1.15 -4.25
N VAL A 117 18.01 2.47 -4.12
CA VAL A 117 18.98 3.32 -3.42
C VAL A 117 19.14 2.86 -1.97
N ASN A 118 20.37 2.59 -1.52
CA ASN A 118 20.61 2.12 -0.16
C ASN A 118 20.60 3.28 0.87
N GLU A 119 21.25 4.39 0.52
CA GLU A 119 21.45 5.61 1.34
C GLU A 119 21.41 6.86 0.48
#